data_AF-A0A368G9E2-F1
#
_entry.id   AF-A0A368G9E2-F1
#
_cell.length_a   1.000
_cell.length_b   1.000
_cell.length_c   1.000
_cell.angle_alpha   90.00
_cell.angle_beta   90.00
_cell.angle_gamma   90.00
#
_symmetry.space_group_name_H-M   'P 1'
#
loop_
_entity.id
_entity.type
_entity.pdbx_description
1 polymer ?
#
loop_
_entity_poly.entity_id
_entity_poly.type
_entity_poly.pdbx_seq_one_letter_code
_entity_poly.pdbx_strand_id
1 'polypeptide(L)'
;MDGAVQAAVRQNINAAGLGIQNIRSGVGTVAVYVRFFNLTGTDVDVIWINEEGRGIRYGQLKKSQYLDINTYEGHPWIFRESGVGDLLIGQPGRISVYFPKRENINVISRVCVLITFPLMSLRDWAVRAVANLVEIAPDALLTLPIPASQIRAIQNLLVHRLQYVSMFELNPLVGRRLRATVRRYMNPSPALPAPRPMFGEYDDDEHDHPEDFEENHEFR
;
A
#
# COMPACT_ATOMS: atom_id res chain seq x y z
N MET A 1 18.47 -21.25 6.52
CA MET A 1 18.59 -19.91 7.15
C MET A 1 17.83 -18.88 6.31
N ASP A 2 16.66 -19.26 5.78
CA ASP A 2 16.05 -18.58 4.62
C ASP A 2 14.70 -17.91 4.94
N GLY A 3 14.25 -17.97 6.20
CA GLY A 3 12.97 -17.40 6.64
C GLY A 3 13.02 -15.91 6.99
N ALA A 4 14.21 -15.37 7.31
CA ALA A 4 14.36 -13.97 7.75
C ALA A 4 14.38 -12.98 6.57
N VAL A 5 14.81 -13.42 5.38
CA VAL A 5 14.91 -12.56 4.19
C VAL A 5 13.53 -12.31 3.56
N GLN A 6 12.58 -13.23 3.70
CA GLN A 6 11.20 -13.04 3.23
C GLN A 6 10.35 -12.15 4.16
N ALA A 7 10.77 -11.94 5.42
CA ALA A 7 10.08 -11.08 6.37
C ALA A 7 10.38 -9.58 6.16
N ALA A 8 11.48 -9.25 5.47
CA ALA A 8 11.90 -7.87 5.21
C ALA A 8 11.05 -7.13 4.16
N VAL A 9 10.08 -7.80 3.52
CA VAL A 9 9.10 -7.17 2.60
C VAL A 9 7.98 -6.45 3.38
N ARG A 10 7.96 -6.58 4.70
CA ARG A 10 6.99 -5.88 5.56
C ARG A 10 7.54 -4.54 6.02
N GLN A 11 6.76 -3.51 5.69
CA GLN A 11 6.59 -2.23 6.40
C GLN A 11 7.11 -0.99 5.66
N ASN A 12 6.17 -0.04 5.56
CA ASN A 12 6.32 1.38 5.22
C ASN A 12 6.34 1.73 3.74
N ILE A 13 5.15 1.71 3.15
CA ILE A 13 4.89 2.22 1.80
C ILE A 13 4.84 3.76 1.85
N ASN A 14 5.64 4.40 1.00
CA ASN A 14 5.64 5.83 0.73
C ASN A 14 4.37 6.30 0.01
N ALA A 15 4.23 7.61 -0.23
CA ALA A 15 3.08 8.21 -0.92
C ALA A 15 2.74 7.53 -2.27
N ALA A 16 3.72 6.88 -2.90
CA ALA A 16 3.58 6.23 -4.20
C ALA A 16 2.86 4.87 -4.16
N GLY A 17 2.57 4.27 -3.00
CA GLY A 17 1.83 2.99 -2.95
C GLY A 17 2.59 1.79 -3.52
N LEU A 18 3.92 1.87 -3.60
CA LEU A 18 4.78 0.97 -4.40
C LEU A 18 5.64 -0.01 -3.59
N GLY A 19 5.54 0.00 -2.26
CA GLY A 19 6.40 -0.83 -1.39
C GLY A 19 7.87 -0.40 -1.34
N ILE A 20 8.25 0.65 -2.08
CA ILE A 20 9.63 1.17 -2.10
C ILE A 20 9.74 2.26 -1.04
N GLN A 21 10.70 2.12 -0.11
CA GLN A 21 10.92 3.11 0.94
C GLN A 21 11.66 4.35 0.40
N ASN A 22 11.42 5.52 1.01
CA ASN A 22 12.20 6.76 0.82
C ASN A 22 12.34 7.29 -0.62
N ILE A 23 11.40 7.00 -1.52
CA ILE A 23 11.39 7.67 -2.84
C ILE A 23 11.03 9.14 -2.64
N ARG A 24 11.94 10.02 -3.05
CA ARG A 24 11.76 11.48 -3.17
C ARG A 24 12.75 12.02 -4.19
N SER A 25 12.49 13.20 -4.72
CA SER A 25 13.46 13.89 -5.57
C SER A 25 14.63 14.41 -4.75
N GLY A 26 15.83 14.34 -5.33
CA GLY A 26 17.01 15.07 -4.88
C GLY A 26 17.10 16.43 -5.56
N VAL A 27 18.16 17.17 -5.26
CA VAL A 27 18.46 18.45 -5.93
C VAL A 27 18.63 18.22 -7.43
N GLY A 28 17.85 18.92 -8.24
CA GLY A 28 17.90 18.84 -9.69
C GLY A 28 19.14 19.55 -10.26
N THR A 29 20.21 18.79 -10.52
CA THR A 29 21.48 19.35 -11.02
C THR A 29 21.70 19.09 -12.51
N VAL A 30 21.21 17.96 -13.02
CA VAL A 30 21.40 17.52 -14.41
C VAL A 30 20.06 17.44 -15.10
N ALA A 31 19.82 18.31 -16.09
CA ALA A 31 18.58 18.31 -16.86
C ALA A 31 18.49 17.09 -17.79
N VAL A 32 17.30 16.49 -17.86
CA VAL A 32 16.95 15.35 -18.71
C VAL A 32 15.59 15.61 -19.35
N TYR A 33 15.45 15.23 -20.62
CA TYR A 33 14.23 15.42 -21.39
C TYR A 33 13.58 14.08 -21.63
N VAL A 34 12.29 13.96 -21.29
CA VAL A 34 11.57 12.69 -21.39
C VAL A 34 10.22 12.88 -22.07
N ARG A 35 9.77 11.87 -22.80
CA ARG A 35 8.44 11.80 -23.42
C ARG A 35 7.71 10.61 -22.83
N PHE A 36 6.67 10.88 -22.06
CA PHE A 36 5.76 9.85 -21.59
C PHE A 36 4.67 9.64 -22.63
N PHE A 37 4.50 8.41 -23.11
CA PHE A 37 3.51 8.07 -24.13
C PHE A 37 2.52 7.05 -23.59
N ASN A 38 1.22 7.35 -23.66
CA ASN A 38 0.18 6.44 -23.19
C ASN A 38 -0.21 5.41 -24.27
N LEU A 39 0.16 4.15 -24.06
CA LEU A 39 -0.26 3.02 -24.89
C LEU A 39 -1.42 2.22 -24.28
N THR A 40 -1.95 2.62 -23.13
CA THR A 40 -3.11 1.97 -22.54
C THR A 40 -4.40 2.40 -23.25
N GLY A 41 -5.49 1.68 -22.98
CA GLY A 41 -6.83 2.08 -23.41
C GLY A 41 -7.52 3.07 -22.46
N THR A 42 -6.84 3.54 -21.41
CA THR A 42 -7.42 4.32 -20.30
C THR A 42 -6.64 5.62 -20.11
N ASP A 43 -7.23 6.57 -19.39
CA ASP A 43 -6.55 7.81 -19.05
C ASP A 43 -5.48 7.56 -17.98
N VAL A 44 -4.35 8.23 -18.10
CA VAL A 44 -3.16 8.02 -17.26
C VAL A 44 -2.72 9.31 -16.61
N ASP A 45 -2.59 9.30 -15.29
CA ASP A 45 -1.92 10.35 -14.55
C ASP A 45 -0.41 10.15 -14.54
N VAL A 46 0.31 11.19 -14.97
CA VAL A 46 1.76 11.30 -14.85
C VAL A 46 2.08 12.08 -13.58
N ILE A 47 2.76 11.42 -12.64
CA ILE A 47 2.96 11.94 -11.28
C ILE A 47 4.46 11.99 -10.96
N TRP A 48 4.93 13.16 -10.59
CA TRP A 48 6.27 13.38 -10.06
C TRP A 48 6.26 13.21 -8.54
N ILE A 49 7.29 12.59 -7.97
CA ILE A 49 7.49 12.56 -6.52
C ILE A 49 8.47 13.65 -6.12
N ASN A 50 7.99 14.69 -5.44
CA ASN A 50 8.78 15.84 -5.08
C ASN A 50 9.80 15.55 -3.95
N GLU A 51 10.49 16.59 -3.51
CA GLU A 51 11.55 16.54 -2.49
C GLU A 51 11.04 16.10 -1.11
N GLU A 52 9.77 16.38 -0.78
CA GLU A 52 9.14 15.87 0.44
C GLU A 52 8.59 14.45 0.30
N GLY A 53 8.76 13.82 -0.88
CA GLY A 53 8.19 12.50 -1.17
C GLY A 53 6.69 12.53 -1.48
N ARG A 54 6.12 13.70 -1.79
CA ARG A 54 4.71 13.86 -2.16
C ARG A 54 4.53 13.73 -3.66
N GLY A 55 3.44 13.05 -4.06
CA GLY A 55 3.05 12.95 -5.47
C GLY A 55 2.41 14.25 -5.98
N ILE A 56 2.98 14.82 -7.03
CA ILE A 56 2.49 15.99 -7.76
C ILE A 56 2.05 15.53 -9.15
N ARG A 57 0.76 15.66 -9.46
CA ARG A 57 0.25 15.36 -10.80
C ARG A 57 0.70 16.45 -11.76
N TYR A 58 1.47 16.06 -12.77
CA TYR A 58 1.95 16.96 -13.82
C TYR A 58 0.99 17.06 -14.99
N GLY A 59 0.30 15.97 -15.29
CA GLY A 59 -0.64 15.92 -16.40
C GLY A 59 -1.40 14.62 -16.45
N GLN A 60 -2.44 14.62 -17.27
CA GLN A 60 -3.23 13.46 -17.62
C GLN A 60 -3.09 13.20 -19.11
N LEU A 61 -2.82 11.95 -19.47
CA LEU A 61 -2.67 11.48 -20.84
C LEU A 61 -3.87 10.64 -21.24
N LYS A 62 -4.60 11.06 -22.27
CA LYS A 62 -5.60 10.20 -22.91
C LYS A 62 -4.91 9.11 -23.74
N LYS A 63 -5.70 8.15 -24.22
CA LYS A 63 -5.23 7.10 -25.13
C LYS A 63 -4.42 7.69 -26.28
N SER A 64 -3.24 7.10 -26.52
CA SER A 64 -2.33 7.48 -27.62
C SER A 64 -1.81 8.91 -27.57
N GLN A 65 -1.95 9.61 -26.44
CA GLN A 65 -1.33 10.91 -26.22
C GLN A 65 0.06 10.78 -25.59
N TYR A 66 0.84 11.85 -25.73
CA TYR A 66 2.14 11.98 -25.08
C TYR A 66 2.27 13.31 -24.34
N LEU A 67 3.16 13.32 -23.35
CA LEU A 67 3.53 14.49 -22.56
C LEU A 67 5.05 14.60 -22.56
N ASP A 68 5.55 15.72 -23.08
CA ASP A 68 6.96 16.05 -23.02
C ASP A 68 7.25 16.75 -21.69
N ILE A 69 8.23 16.20 -20.96
CA ILE A 69 8.63 16.68 -19.64
C ILE A 69 10.12 17.04 -19.68
N ASN A 70 10.42 18.22 -19.15
CA ASN A 70 11.77 18.66 -18.85
C ASN A 70 11.97 18.46 -17.33
N THR A 71 12.77 17.48 -16.95
CA THR A 71 12.97 17.04 -15.56
C THR A 71 14.47 17.00 -15.24
N TYR A 72 14.81 16.58 -14.04
CA TYR A 72 16.20 16.30 -13.67
C TYR A 72 16.46 14.80 -13.52
N GLU A 73 17.73 14.44 -13.68
CA GLU A 73 18.22 13.10 -13.42
C GLU A 73 17.88 12.65 -12.00
N GLY A 74 17.42 11.40 -11.87
CA GLY A 74 17.06 10.82 -10.58
C GLY A 74 15.72 11.29 -9.99
N HIS A 75 15.00 12.22 -10.62
CA HIS A 75 13.65 12.59 -10.19
C HIS A 75 12.67 11.41 -10.38
N PRO A 76 11.92 10.98 -9.37
CA PRO A 76 11.04 9.81 -9.48
C PRO A 76 9.72 10.17 -10.17
N TRP A 77 9.35 9.36 -11.17
CA TRP A 77 8.08 9.45 -11.87
C TRP A 77 7.30 8.15 -11.75
N ILE A 78 6.01 8.25 -11.47
CA ILE A 78 5.08 7.11 -11.43
C ILE A 78 3.90 7.36 -12.35
N PHE A 79 3.27 6.27 -12.78
CA PHE A 79 2.11 6.31 -13.67
C PHE A 79 0.95 5.57 -13.02
N ARG A 80 -0.22 6.21 -12.99
CA ARG A 80 -1.44 5.65 -12.40
C ARG A 80 -2.58 5.78 -13.38
N GLU A 81 -3.43 4.77 -13.44
CA GLU A 81 -4.70 4.90 -14.14
C GLU A 81 -5.53 6.00 -13.47
N SER A 82 -5.97 6.98 -14.25
CA SER A 82 -6.73 8.11 -13.74
C SER A 82 -8.08 7.65 -13.18
N GLY A 83 -8.47 8.20 -12.03
CA GLY A 83 -9.75 7.92 -11.37
C GLY A 83 -9.79 6.61 -10.58
N VAL A 84 -9.08 5.56 -11.05
CA VAL A 84 -9.00 4.26 -10.37
C VAL A 84 -7.78 4.20 -9.44
N GLY A 85 -6.62 4.68 -9.89
CA GLY A 85 -5.39 4.68 -9.11
C GLY A 85 -4.55 3.40 -9.20
N ASP A 86 -4.87 2.49 -10.13
CA ASP A 86 -4.06 1.29 -10.34
C ASP A 86 -2.70 1.61 -10.95
N LEU A 87 -1.70 0.80 -10.61
CA LEU A 87 -0.33 1.03 -11.03
C LEU A 87 -0.13 0.68 -12.51
N LEU A 88 0.52 1.57 -13.23
CA LEU A 88 0.99 1.35 -14.58
C LEU A 88 2.53 1.32 -14.61
N ILE A 89 3.09 0.76 -15.67
CA ILE A 89 4.54 0.60 -15.83
C ILE A 89 5.04 1.32 -17.06
N GLY A 90 6.27 1.81 -16.99
CA GLY A 90 7.02 2.30 -18.15
C GLY A 90 7.77 1.17 -18.87
N GLN A 91 7.88 1.28 -20.18
CA GLN A 91 8.74 0.47 -21.04
C GLN A 91 9.81 1.34 -21.69
N PRO A 92 11.00 0.77 -21.96
CA PRO A 92 11.38 -0.65 -21.78
C PRO A 92 11.62 -1.03 -20.30
N GLY A 93 11.42 -2.31 -19.94
CA GLY A 93 11.95 -2.88 -18.67
C GLY A 93 10.97 -3.01 -17.50
N ARG A 94 9.66 -2.86 -17.71
CA ARG A 94 8.63 -2.99 -16.65
C ARG A 94 8.89 -2.09 -15.43
N ILE A 95 9.09 -0.82 -15.70
CA ILE A 95 9.51 0.18 -14.72
C ILE A 95 8.29 0.68 -13.92
N SER A 96 8.21 0.35 -12.62
CA SER A 96 7.16 0.86 -11.72
C SER A 96 7.42 2.29 -11.23
N VAL A 97 8.68 2.69 -11.16
CA VAL A 97 9.15 4.06 -10.87
C VAL A 97 10.22 4.39 -11.87
N TYR A 98 9.96 5.39 -12.71
CA TYR A 98 10.90 5.85 -13.69
C TYR A 98 11.82 6.91 -13.10
N PHE A 99 13.12 6.64 -13.16
CA PHE A 99 14.16 7.58 -12.79
C PHE A 99 14.88 7.99 -14.08
N PRO A 100 14.67 9.23 -14.57
CA PRO A 100 15.38 9.76 -15.74
C PRO A 100 16.89 9.65 -15.50
N LYS A 101 17.60 9.18 -16.51
CA LYS A 101 19.06 9.12 -16.52
C LYS A 101 19.57 9.81 -17.77
N ARG A 102 20.69 10.52 -17.65
CA ARG A 102 21.34 11.11 -18.81
C ARG A 102 22.24 10.07 -19.45
N GLU A 103 21.87 9.58 -20.63
CA GLU A 103 22.64 8.54 -21.32
C GLU A 103 23.90 9.11 -22.00
N ASN A 104 23.81 10.28 -22.64
CA ASN A 104 24.94 10.89 -23.35
C ASN A 104 25.07 12.37 -22.98
N ILE A 105 26.26 12.77 -22.55
CA ILE A 105 26.55 14.15 -22.15
C ILE A 105 26.52 15.08 -23.37
N ASN A 106 26.86 14.58 -24.55
CA ASN A 106 27.08 15.38 -25.75
C ASN A 106 25.84 15.53 -26.65
N VAL A 107 24.74 14.82 -26.36
CA VAL A 107 23.53 14.84 -27.17
C VAL A 107 22.33 15.15 -26.27
N ILE A 108 21.60 16.22 -26.61
CA ILE A 108 20.30 16.49 -26.02
C ILE A 108 19.27 15.66 -26.79
N SER A 109 18.95 14.48 -26.29
CA SER A 109 17.88 13.64 -26.81
C SER A 109 16.74 13.52 -25.79
N ARG A 110 15.52 13.31 -26.29
CA ARG A 110 14.36 13.05 -25.46
C ARG A 110 14.15 11.54 -25.36
N VAL A 111 14.19 11.01 -24.14
CA VAL A 111 13.97 9.58 -23.89
C VAL A 111 12.47 9.29 -23.94
N CYS A 112 12.06 8.35 -24.78
CA CYS A 112 10.67 7.91 -24.85
C CYS A 112 10.41 6.79 -23.85
N VAL A 113 9.39 6.96 -23.01
CA VAL A 113 8.90 5.94 -22.08
C VAL A 113 7.46 5.61 -22.43
N LEU A 114 7.22 4.36 -22.78
CA LEU A 114 5.89 3.88 -23.18
C LEU A 114 5.15 3.35 -21.95
N ILE A 115 4.00 3.92 -21.63
CA ILE A 115 3.21 3.53 -20.46
C ILE A 115 2.25 2.43 -20.86
N THR A 116 2.29 1.30 -20.15
CA THR A 116 1.41 0.15 -20.36
C THR A 116 0.86 -0.35 -19.03
N PHE A 117 -0.18 -1.18 -19.10
CA PHE A 117 -0.51 -2.06 -17.97
C PHE A 117 0.65 -3.03 -17.71
N PRO A 118 0.90 -3.42 -16.44
CA PRO A 118 1.78 -4.53 -16.15
C PRO A 118 1.24 -5.82 -16.76
N LEU A 119 2.12 -6.76 -17.09
CA LEU A 119 1.69 -8.11 -17.42
C LEU A 119 1.14 -8.75 -16.15
N MET A 120 -0.18 -8.83 -16.07
CA MET A 120 -0.93 -9.35 -14.94
C MET A 120 -1.30 -10.81 -15.18
N SER A 121 -1.33 -11.61 -14.11
CA SER A 121 -1.93 -12.94 -14.19
C SER A 121 -3.45 -12.84 -14.38
N LEU A 122 -4.09 -13.90 -14.86
CA LEU A 122 -5.56 -13.95 -14.93
C LEU A 122 -6.20 -13.73 -13.55
N ARG A 123 -5.55 -14.23 -12.49
CA ARG A 123 -5.97 -13.98 -11.11
C ARG A 123 -5.96 -12.50 -10.77
N ASP A 124 -4.91 -11.77 -11.13
CA ASP A 124 -4.81 -10.33 -10.84
C ASP A 124 -5.85 -9.53 -11.63
N TRP A 125 -6.13 -9.92 -12.88
CA TRP A 125 -7.22 -9.35 -13.67
C TRP A 125 -8.59 -9.61 -13.02
N ALA A 126 -8.84 -10.81 -12.52
CA ALA A 126 -10.08 -11.13 -11.81
C ALA A 126 -10.22 -10.32 -10.51
N VAL A 127 -9.14 -10.19 -9.72
CA VAL A 127 -9.11 -9.33 -8.52
C VAL A 127 -9.45 -7.89 -8.87
N ARG A 128 -8.83 -7.34 -9.93
CA ARG A 128 -9.11 -5.98 -10.41
C ARG A 128 -10.57 -5.83 -10.86
N ALA A 129 -11.11 -6.79 -11.61
CA ALA A 129 -12.49 -6.76 -12.07
C ALA A 129 -13.49 -6.76 -10.90
N VAL A 130 -13.27 -7.60 -9.88
CA VAL A 130 -14.09 -7.62 -8.67
C VAL A 130 -13.93 -6.34 -7.86
N ALA A 131 -12.71 -5.80 -7.72
CA ALA A 131 -12.47 -4.53 -7.03
C ALA A 131 -13.24 -3.37 -7.67
N ASN A 132 -13.27 -3.29 -9.01
CA ASN A 132 -14.06 -2.29 -9.73
C ASN A 132 -15.57 -2.41 -9.44
N LEU A 133 -16.09 -3.62 -9.25
CA LEU A 133 -17.49 -3.84 -8.88
C LEU A 133 -17.76 -3.44 -7.42
N VAL A 134 -16.84 -3.79 -6.51
CA VAL A 134 -16.97 -3.51 -5.07
C VAL A 134 -16.87 -2.02 -4.76
N GLU A 135 -16.06 -1.24 -5.48
CA GLU A 135 -16.06 0.22 -5.30
C GLU A 135 -17.43 0.85 -5.55
N ILE A 136 -18.23 0.23 -6.41
CA ILE A 136 -19.61 0.65 -6.69
C ILE A 136 -20.55 0.20 -5.55
N ALA A 137 -20.28 -0.94 -4.90
CA ALA A 137 -21.05 -1.50 -3.80
C ALA A 137 -20.15 -2.06 -2.67
N PRO A 138 -19.69 -1.23 -1.71
CA PRO A 138 -18.65 -1.61 -0.75
C PRO A 138 -19.01 -2.77 0.18
N ASP A 139 -20.29 -2.91 0.50
CA ASP A 139 -20.86 -3.99 1.31
C ASP A 139 -20.83 -5.34 0.58
N ALA A 140 -20.85 -5.34 -0.77
CA ALA A 140 -20.83 -6.54 -1.58
C ALA A 140 -19.58 -7.41 -1.33
N LEU A 141 -18.44 -6.81 -0.93
CA LEU A 141 -17.21 -7.56 -0.64
C LEU A 141 -17.39 -8.57 0.50
N LEU A 142 -18.26 -8.27 1.47
CA LEU A 142 -18.52 -9.12 2.63
C LEU A 142 -19.43 -10.31 2.30
N THR A 143 -20.16 -10.23 1.19
CA THR A 143 -21.13 -11.26 0.77
C THR A 143 -20.61 -12.16 -0.35
N LEU A 144 -19.41 -11.90 -0.89
CA LEU A 144 -18.85 -12.71 -1.97
C LEU A 144 -18.52 -14.13 -1.47
N PRO A 145 -19.01 -15.19 -2.15
CA PRO A 145 -18.70 -16.58 -1.79
C PRO A 145 -17.32 -16.99 -2.35
N ILE A 146 -16.28 -16.24 -1.99
CA ILE A 146 -14.89 -16.48 -2.42
C ILE A 146 -13.97 -16.68 -1.22
N PRO A 147 -12.84 -17.39 -1.38
CA PRO A 147 -11.92 -17.61 -0.26
C PRO A 147 -11.41 -16.31 0.36
N ALA A 148 -11.23 -16.30 1.68
CA ALA A 148 -10.74 -15.14 2.44
C ALA A 148 -9.39 -14.60 1.91
N SER A 149 -8.54 -15.47 1.35
CA SER A 149 -7.28 -15.08 0.71
C SER A 149 -7.49 -14.18 -0.52
N GLN A 150 -8.58 -14.37 -1.28
CA GLN A 150 -8.94 -13.51 -2.42
C GLN A 150 -9.61 -12.22 -1.94
N ILE A 151 -10.46 -12.27 -0.91
CA ILE A 151 -11.00 -11.07 -0.26
C ILE A 151 -9.86 -10.16 0.18
N ARG A 152 -8.83 -10.72 0.83
CA ARG A 152 -7.63 -9.98 1.25
C ARG A 152 -6.88 -9.36 0.06
N ALA A 153 -6.76 -10.07 -1.06
CA ALA A 153 -6.13 -9.53 -2.27
C ALA A 153 -6.89 -8.31 -2.82
N ILE A 154 -8.23 -8.39 -2.84
CA ILE A 154 -9.10 -7.28 -3.24
C ILE A 154 -8.97 -6.11 -2.26
N GLN A 155 -9.02 -6.37 -0.95
CA GLN A 155 -8.82 -5.33 0.07
C GLN A 155 -7.49 -4.61 -0.08
N ASN A 156 -6.39 -5.35 -0.30
CA ASN A 156 -5.08 -4.76 -0.51
C ASN A 156 -5.09 -3.83 -1.74
N LEU A 157 -5.68 -4.25 -2.84
CA LEU A 157 -5.83 -3.41 -4.05
C LEU A 157 -6.63 -2.14 -3.77
N LEU A 158 -7.77 -2.25 -3.08
CA LEU A 158 -8.61 -1.11 -2.71
C LEU A 158 -7.86 -0.13 -1.81
N VAL A 159 -7.03 -0.61 -0.87
CA VAL A 159 -6.20 0.26 -0.03
C VAL A 159 -5.14 0.99 -0.86
N HIS A 160 -4.56 0.36 -1.88
CA HIS A 160 -3.65 1.04 -2.81
C HIS A 160 -4.35 2.10 -3.66
N ARG A 161 -5.60 1.88 -4.07
CA ARG A 161 -6.41 2.91 -4.76
C ARG A 161 -6.76 4.06 -3.82
N LEU A 162 -7.09 3.75 -2.56
CA LEU A 162 -7.34 4.75 -1.53
C LEU A 162 -6.10 5.62 -1.26
N GLN A 163 -4.90 5.04 -1.32
CA GLN A 163 -3.65 5.81 -1.27
C GLN A 163 -3.61 6.85 -2.39
N TYR A 164 -3.90 6.43 -3.62
CA TYR A 164 -3.96 7.34 -4.76
C TYR A 164 -4.97 8.48 -4.57
N VAL A 165 -6.21 8.16 -4.16
CA VAL A 165 -7.23 9.18 -3.87
C VAL A 165 -6.74 10.14 -2.78
N SER A 166 -6.11 9.61 -1.73
CA SER A 166 -5.64 10.43 -0.61
C SER A 166 -4.51 11.41 -0.96
N MET A 167 -3.79 11.19 -2.07
CA MET A 167 -2.74 12.10 -2.56
C MET A 167 -3.33 13.38 -3.15
N PHE A 168 -4.50 13.28 -3.78
CA PHE A 168 -5.13 14.36 -4.53
C PHE A 168 -6.39 14.91 -3.85
N GLU A 169 -6.71 14.41 -2.65
CA GLU A 169 -7.83 14.89 -1.86
C GLU A 169 -7.63 16.37 -1.46
N LEU A 170 -8.52 17.22 -1.98
CA LEU A 170 -8.47 18.67 -1.78
C LEU A 170 -8.85 19.06 -0.35
N ASN A 171 -9.71 18.27 0.31
CA ASN A 171 -10.10 18.55 1.68
C ASN A 171 -9.07 17.98 2.68
N PRO A 172 -8.36 18.81 3.45
CA PRO A 172 -7.29 18.35 4.32
C PRO A 172 -7.77 17.42 5.44
N LEU A 173 -9.01 17.57 5.91
CA LEU A 173 -9.60 16.70 6.94
C LEU A 173 -9.96 15.32 6.35
N VAL A 174 -10.58 15.30 5.17
CA VAL A 174 -10.88 14.07 4.45
C VAL A 174 -9.58 13.34 4.11
N GLY A 175 -8.61 14.05 3.54
CA GLY A 175 -7.31 13.49 3.21
C GLY A 175 -6.59 12.93 4.44
N ARG A 176 -6.65 13.61 5.60
CA ARG A 176 -6.08 13.09 6.86
C ARG A 176 -6.79 11.80 7.29
N ARG A 177 -8.11 11.72 7.20
CA ARG A 177 -8.88 10.51 7.51
C ARG A 177 -8.55 9.37 6.56
N LEU A 178 -8.53 9.61 5.25
CA LEU A 178 -8.17 8.61 4.23
C LEU A 178 -6.75 8.05 4.48
N ARG A 179 -5.77 8.93 4.74
CA ARG A 179 -4.40 8.50 5.08
C ARG A 179 -4.34 7.71 6.38
N ALA A 180 -5.13 8.06 7.39
CA ALA A 180 -5.21 7.30 8.64
C ALA A 180 -5.82 5.90 8.42
N THR A 181 -6.88 5.80 7.61
CA THR A 181 -7.50 4.53 7.22
C THR A 181 -6.50 3.64 6.49
N VAL A 182 -5.84 4.16 5.45
CA VAL A 182 -4.78 3.46 4.72
C VAL A 182 -3.72 2.91 5.68
N ARG A 183 -3.23 3.74 6.62
CA ARG A 183 -2.18 3.33 7.58
C ARG A 183 -2.63 2.17 8.46
N ARG A 184 -3.88 2.16 8.94
CA ARG A 184 -4.43 1.07 9.75
C ARG A 184 -4.49 -0.25 8.99
N TYR A 185 -4.91 -0.22 7.72
CA TYR A 185 -4.97 -1.42 6.90
C TYR A 185 -3.59 -1.95 6.49
N MET A 186 -2.64 -1.04 6.22
CA MET A 186 -1.29 -1.40 5.79
C MET A 186 -0.38 -1.86 6.95
N ASN A 187 -0.58 -1.31 8.14
CA ASN A 187 0.12 -1.69 9.37
C ASN A 187 -0.93 -2.11 10.42
N PRO A 188 -1.53 -3.31 10.29
CA PRO A 188 -2.36 -3.83 11.36
C PRO A 188 -1.45 -3.98 12.58
N SER A 189 -1.72 -3.24 13.66
CA SER A 189 -1.08 -3.48 14.94
C SER A 189 -1.17 -4.98 15.26
N PRO A 190 -0.19 -5.57 15.96
CA PRO A 190 -0.41 -6.85 16.60
C PRO A 190 -1.68 -6.71 17.45
N ALA A 191 -2.55 -7.72 17.37
CA ALA A 191 -3.84 -7.73 18.05
C ALA A 191 -3.73 -7.12 19.46
N LEU A 192 -4.71 -6.29 19.83
CA LEU A 192 -4.86 -5.87 21.23
C LEU A 192 -4.77 -7.14 22.10
N PRO A 193 -3.95 -7.13 23.17
CA PRO A 193 -3.89 -8.27 24.08
C PRO A 193 -5.31 -8.57 24.54
N ALA A 194 -5.66 -9.86 24.58
CA ALA A 194 -6.96 -10.30 25.02
C ALA A 194 -7.32 -9.59 26.34
N PRO A 195 -8.57 -9.14 26.53
CA PRO A 195 -8.97 -8.54 27.80
C PRO A 195 -8.60 -9.52 28.90
N ARG A 196 -7.80 -9.05 29.87
CA ARG A 196 -7.47 -9.84 31.05
C ARG A 196 -8.79 -10.32 31.67
N PRO A 197 -8.92 -11.62 32.02
CA PRO A 197 -10.11 -12.08 32.71
C PRO A 197 -10.29 -11.24 33.99
N MET A 198 -11.42 -10.54 34.06
CA MET A 198 -11.84 -9.73 35.21
C MET A 198 -12.47 -10.63 36.27
N PHE A 199 -11.82 -11.74 36.63
CA PHE A 199 -12.19 -12.55 37.78
C PHE A 199 -10.90 -13.09 38.39
N GLY A 200 -10.66 -12.70 39.64
CA GLY A 200 -9.47 -13.05 40.40
C GLY A 200 -9.33 -14.56 40.54
N GLU A 201 -8.11 -15.03 40.35
CA GLU A 201 -7.64 -16.25 41.00
C GLU A 201 -7.73 -15.96 42.51
N TYR A 202 -8.68 -16.63 43.18
CA TYR A 202 -8.68 -16.71 44.63
C TYR A 202 -7.56 -17.68 44.99
N ASP A 203 -6.53 -17.16 45.66
CA ASP A 203 -5.50 -17.95 46.32
C ASP A 203 -6.17 -18.73 47.47
N ASP A 204 -6.35 -20.04 47.29
CA ASP A 204 -6.78 -20.96 48.35
C ASP A 204 -5.58 -21.24 49.30
N ASP A 205 -5.33 -20.30 50.22
CA ASP A 205 -4.53 -20.54 51.44
C ASP A 205 -5.49 -20.96 52.58
N GLU A 206 -5.82 -22.25 52.65
CA GLU A 206 -6.45 -22.87 53.83
C GLU A 206 -5.40 -23.74 54.56
N HIS A 207 -4.76 -23.14 55.55
CA HIS A 207 -4.17 -23.85 56.69
C HIS A 207 -4.95 -23.43 57.92
N ASP A 208 -5.89 -24.28 58.35
CA ASP A 208 -6.30 -24.30 59.76
C ASP A 208 -6.63 -25.74 60.17
N HIS A 209 -5.81 -26.25 61.09
CA HIS A 209 -6.01 -27.53 61.78
C HIS A 209 -7.14 -27.35 62.80
N PRO A 210 -8.18 -28.21 62.81
CA PRO A 210 -9.11 -28.24 63.93
C PRO A 210 -8.52 -29.05 65.10
N GLU A 211 -8.73 -28.48 66.27
CA GLU A 211 -8.41 -28.97 67.60
C GLU A 211 -9.17 -30.28 67.93
N ASP A 212 -8.45 -31.32 68.37
CA ASP A 212 -9.05 -32.49 69.04
C ASP A 212 -8.50 -32.57 70.48
N PHE A 213 -9.26 -32.01 71.41
CA PHE A 213 -9.28 -32.29 72.85
C PHE A 213 -10.79 -32.36 73.17
N GLU A 214 -11.37 -33.46 73.64
CA GLU A 214 -11.28 -33.92 75.02
C GLU A 214 -11.84 -35.36 75.17
N GLU A 215 -11.04 -36.17 75.87
CA GLU A 215 -11.39 -37.03 77.01
C GLU A 215 -12.53 -38.09 76.97
N ASN A 216 -12.07 -39.33 77.16
CA ASN A 216 -12.44 -40.28 78.23
C ASN A 216 -13.89 -40.81 78.31
N HIS A 217 -14.10 -42.12 78.16
CA HIS A 217 -14.26 -43.16 79.21
C HIS A 217 -15.48 -44.00 78.72
N GLU A 218 -15.71 -45.30 78.87
CA GLU A 218 -15.12 -46.36 79.67
C GLU A 218 -15.80 -47.72 79.31
N PHE A 219 -15.15 -48.79 79.75
CA PHE A 219 -15.67 -50.12 80.11
C PHE A 219 -16.30 -51.09 79.09
N ARG A 220 -15.62 -52.23 79.03
CA ARG A 220 -16.17 -53.58 78.85
C ARG A 220 -16.66 -54.11 80.20
#